data_AF-A0A453STU3-F1
#
_entry.id   AF-A0A453STU3-F1
#
_cell.length_a   1.000
_cell.length_b   1.000
_cell.length_c   1.000
_cell.angle_alpha   90.00
_cell.angle_beta   90.00
_cell.angle_gamma   90.00
#
_symmetry.space_group_name_H-M   'P 1'
#
loop_
_entity.id
_entity.type
_entity.pdbx_description
1 polymer ?
#
loop_
_entity_poly.entity_id
_entity_poly.type
_entity_poly.pdbx_seq_one_letter_code
_entity_poly.pdbx_strand_id
1 'polypeptide(L)'
;MKTAASTILGSLGMLHARPNTFGELMRVIISPSQVVQKAVQWASKGFSPDMVLHMRMMANRPVRARTAAVSCIQKAIQISGLKGTPRVALISDTPSFVKEMKQEISEFAEVTYFDYKSFAKSFDLEMNGTDKPLEFRSRDWGSAPRCAAFVDFFLASSARHTVITGAHRRVGTTYAQLIAALAAANRHVHEPSGANFTFLSSIH
;
A
#
# COMPACT_ATOMS: atom_id res chain seq x y z
N MET A 1 -25.64 10.69 -18.04
CA MET A 1 -24.69 11.08 -16.97
C MET A 1 -25.14 10.60 -15.58
N LYS A 2 -26.40 10.84 -15.15
CA LYS A 2 -26.91 10.44 -13.82
C LYS A 2 -26.80 8.94 -13.50
N THR A 3 -27.10 8.07 -14.47
CA THR A 3 -27.01 6.61 -14.29
C THR A 3 -25.57 6.15 -14.05
N ALA A 4 -24.63 6.57 -14.90
CA ALA A 4 -23.21 6.23 -14.75
C ALA A 4 -22.63 6.72 -13.41
N ALA A 5 -22.98 7.96 -13.01
CA ALA A 5 -22.59 8.50 -11.71
C ALA A 5 -23.15 7.66 -10.55
N SER A 6 -24.40 7.21 -10.65
CA SER A 6 -25.01 6.36 -9.61
C SER A 6 -24.39 4.95 -9.57
N THR A 7 -23.97 4.39 -10.70
CA THR A 7 -23.25 3.11 -10.75
C THR A 7 -21.91 3.19 -10.01
N ILE A 8 -21.17 4.28 -10.22
CA ILE A 8 -19.84 4.48 -9.62
C ILE A 8 -19.98 4.89 -8.15
N LEU A 9 -20.74 5.95 -7.87
CA LEU A 9 -20.79 6.62 -6.56
C LEU A 9 -21.89 6.11 -5.63
N GLY A 10 -22.74 5.18 -6.10
CA GLY A 10 -23.89 4.68 -5.35
C GLY A 10 -25.13 5.54 -5.50
N SER A 11 -26.22 5.14 -4.83
CA SER A 11 -27.50 5.87 -4.87
C SER A 11 -27.44 7.16 -4.04
N LEU A 12 -27.90 8.25 -4.64
CA LEU A 12 -28.10 9.52 -3.94
C LEU A 12 -29.06 9.31 -2.75
N GLY A 13 -28.62 9.63 -1.54
CA GLY A 13 -29.40 9.48 -0.30
C GLY A 13 -28.97 8.35 0.64
N MET A 14 -28.04 7.48 0.22
CA MET A 14 -27.46 6.44 1.08
C MET A 14 -25.98 6.73 1.37
N LEU A 15 -25.71 7.30 2.55
CA LEU A 15 -24.35 7.66 3.02
C LEU A 15 -23.34 6.50 3.04
N HIS A 16 -23.82 5.25 3.01
CA HIS A 16 -22.99 4.04 3.05
C HIS A 16 -23.07 3.21 1.76
N ALA A 17 -23.61 3.75 0.67
CA ALA A 17 -23.69 3.04 -0.59
C ALA A 17 -22.31 2.73 -1.20
N ARG A 18 -21.30 3.55 -0.89
CA ARG A 18 -19.90 3.39 -1.31
C ARG A 18 -18.95 3.83 -0.20
N PRO A 19 -17.72 3.28 -0.15
CA PRO A 19 -16.78 3.58 0.91
C PRO A 19 -16.20 4.99 0.81
N ASN A 20 -15.88 5.47 -0.40
CA ASN A 20 -15.39 6.82 -0.66
C ASN A 20 -15.38 7.17 -2.16
N THR A 21 -15.52 8.45 -2.49
CA THR A 21 -15.56 8.94 -3.88
C THR A 21 -14.27 8.70 -4.65
N PHE A 22 -13.11 8.96 -4.03
CA PHE A 22 -11.82 8.89 -4.72
C PHE A 22 -11.46 7.47 -5.17
N GLY A 23 -11.69 6.48 -4.31
CA GLY A 23 -11.48 5.07 -4.57
C GLY A 23 -12.36 4.57 -5.71
N GLU A 24 -13.65 4.89 -5.69
CA GLU A 24 -14.57 4.49 -6.77
C GLU A 24 -14.19 5.12 -8.11
N LEU A 25 -13.78 6.39 -8.12
CA LEU A 25 -13.26 7.03 -9.34
C LEU A 25 -11.96 6.36 -9.81
N MET A 26 -11.02 6.13 -8.90
CA MET A 26 -9.74 5.46 -9.21
C MET A 26 -9.97 4.09 -9.83
N ARG A 27 -10.89 3.28 -9.31
CA ARG A 27 -11.21 1.95 -9.88
C ARG A 27 -11.63 1.99 -11.35
N VAL A 28 -12.20 3.10 -11.80
CA VAL A 28 -12.65 3.29 -13.18
C VAL A 28 -11.53 3.84 -14.07
N ILE A 29 -10.69 4.74 -13.54
CA ILE A 29 -9.73 5.52 -14.35
C ILE A 29 -8.31 4.97 -14.32
N ILE A 30 -7.95 4.15 -13.32
CA ILE A 30 -6.63 3.53 -13.22
C ILE A 30 -6.73 2.01 -13.19
N SER A 31 -5.91 1.38 -14.03
CA SER A 31 -5.71 -0.06 -14.07
C SER A 31 -4.22 -0.34 -14.24
N PRO A 32 -3.66 -1.37 -13.57
CA PRO A 32 -2.27 -1.73 -13.78
C PRO A 32 -2.07 -2.21 -15.22
N SER A 33 -0.92 -1.88 -15.82
CA SER A 33 -0.49 -2.53 -17.07
C SER A 33 -0.19 -4.00 -16.81
N GLN A 34 -0.11 -4.82 -17.87
CA GLN A 34 0.21 -6.25 -17.74
C GLN A 34 1.53 -6.50 -16.99
N VAL A 35 2.54 -5.67 -17.21
CA VAL A 35 3.85 -5.78 -16.52
C VAL A 35 3.71 -5.47 -15.03
N VAL A 36 2.99 -4.41 -14.68
CA VAL A 36 2.73 -4.05 -13.28
C VAL A 36 1.90 -5.14 -12.60
N GLN A 37 0.87 -5.68 -13.27
CA GLN A 37 0.06 -6.75 -12.74
C GLN A 37 0.87 -8.01 -12.45
N LYS A 38 1.77 -8.42 -13.37
CA LYS A 38 2.70 -9.54 -13.15
C LYS A 38 3.61 -9.30 -11.95
N ALA A 39 4.15 -8.08 -11.80
CA ALA A 39 4.99 -7.72 -10.67
C ALA A 39 4.23 -7.73 -9.33
N VAL A 40 2.97 -7.25 -9.32
CA VAL A 40 2.10 -7.33 -8.14
C VAL A 40 1.82 -8.79 -7.77
N GLN A 41 1.51 -9.65 -8.75
CA GLN A 41 1.29 -11.08 -8.51
C GLN A 41 2.55 -11.77 -7.97
N TRP A 42 3.72 -11.43 -8.51
CA TRP A 42 5.01 -11.92 -8.03
C TRP A 42 5.26 -11.50 -6.57
N ALA A 43 5.06 -10.21 -6.24
CA ALA A 43 5.31 -9.67 -4.91
C ALA A 43 4.33 -10.21 -3.85
N SER A 44 3.06 -10.36 -4.22
CA SER A 44 1.99 -10.88 -3.37
C SER A 44 2.01 -12.40 -3.23
N LYS A 45 2.76 -13.11 -4.07
CA LYS A 45 2.70 -14.57 -4.20
C LYS A 45 1.26 -15.08 -4.42
N GLY A 46 0.44 -14.30 -5.09
CA GLY A 46 -0.97 -14.61 -5.37
C GLY A 46 -1.96 -14.26 -4.25
N PHE A 47 -1.51 -13.60 -3.17
CA PHE A 47 -2.33 -13.33 -2.00
C PHE A 47 -2.40 -11.84 -1.62
N SER A 48 -3.62 -11.31 -1.49
CA SER A 48 -3.85 -9.97 -0.96
C SER A 48 -3.37 -9.86 0.49
N PRO A 49 -2.69 -8.76 0.88
CA PRO A 49 -2.33 -8.52 2.25
C PRO A 49 -3.57 -8.19 3.08
N ASP A 50 -3.53 -8.54 4.37
CA ASP A 50 -4.58 -8.18 5.30
C ASP A 50 -4.44 -6.71 5.72
N MET A 51 -3.19 -6.25 5.83
CA MET A 51 -2.82 -4.87 6.18
C MET A 51 -1.66 -4.35 5.34
N VAL A 52 -1.57 -3.03 5.23
CA VAL A 52 -0.43 -2.34 4.63
C VAL A 52 0.22 -1.41 5.64
N LEU A 53 1.54 -1.40 5.66
CA LEU A 53 2.33 -0.34 6.27
C LEU A 53 3.05 0.46 5.18
N HIS A 54 2.69 1.73 5.03
CA HIS A 54 3.40 2.68 4.19
C HIS A 54 4.24 3.64 5.05
N MET A 55 5.53 3.76 4.75
CA MET A 55 6.49 4.55 5.54
C MET A 55 7.24 5.56 4.67
N ARG A 56 6.99 6.85 4.89
CA ARG A 56 7.71 7.97 4.26
C ARG A 56 8.90 8.40 5.12
N MET A 57 10.07 7.86 4.81
CA MET A 57 11.25 7.97 5.66
C MET A 57 12.28 8.97 5.13
N MET A 58 12.25 9.31 3.83
CA MET A 58 13.16 10.27 3.21
C MET A 58 14.64 9.99 3.57
N ALA A 59 15.06 8.73 3.44
CA ALA A 59 16.38 8.22 3.83
C ALA A 59 16.75 8.28 5.33
N ASN A 60 15.81 8.63 6.21
CA ASN A 60 16.01 8.62 7.66
C ASN A 60 15.56 7.29 8.28
N ARG A 61 16.04 6.96 9.48
CA ARG A 61 15.65 5.73 10.22
C ARG A 61 15.40 5.98 11.72
N PRO A 62 14.54 6.93 12.11
CA PRO A 62 14.23 7.15 13.52
C PRO A 62 13.58 5.93 14.16
N VAL A 63 14.19 5.46 15.25
CA VAL A 63 13.68 4.36 16.11
C VAL A 63 12.26 4.63 16.58
N ARG A 64 11.91 5.90 16.86
CA ARG A 64 10.57 6.29 17.29
C ARG A 64 9.50 5.99 16.23
N ALA A 65 9.76 6.32 14.96
CA ALA A 65 8.80 6.08 13.87
C ALA A 65 8.61 4.57 13.64
N ARG A 66 9.71 3.81 13.74
CA ARG A 66 9.72 2.35 13.70
C ARG A 66 8.85 1.74 14.80
N THR A 67 9.12 2.11 16.05
CA THR A 67 8.38 1.64 17.23
C THR A 67 6.89 1.96 17.12
N ALA A 68 6.56 3.21 16.76
CA ALA A 68 5.17 3.64 16.59
C ALA A 68 4.47 2.85 15.47
N ALA A 69 5.15 2.56 14.36
CA ALA A 69 4.60 1.75 13.28
C ALA A 69 4.31 0.32 13.73
N VAL A 70 5.24 -0.33 14.44
CA VAL A 70 5.05 -1.69 14.99
C VAL A 70 3.86 -1.72 15.96
N SER A 71 3.79 -0.80 16.92
CA SER A 71 2.67 -0.73 17.86
C SER A 71 1.34 -0.48 17.15
N CYS A 72 1.34 0.33 16.09
CA CYS A 72 0.13 0.59 15.29
C CYS A 72 -0.35 -0.67 14.55
N ILE A 73 0.56 -1.47 13.99
CA ILE A 73 0.21 -2.76 13.35
C ILE A 73 -0.38 -3.71 14.39
N GLN A 74 0.25 -3.86 15.55
CA GLN A 74 -0.26 -4.71 16.63
C GLN A 74 -1.66 -4.27 17.07
N LYS A 75 -1.89 -2.96 17.19
CA LYS A 75 -3.21 -2.42 17.51
C LYS A 75 -4.22 -2.67 16.40
N ALA A 76 -3.82 -2.53 15.14
CA ALA A 76 -4.67 -2.83 13.99
C ALA A 76 -5.09 -4.31 13.99
N ILE A 77 -4.17 -5.24 14.28
CA ILE A 77 -4.45 -6.68 14.38
C ILE A 77 -5.50 -6.94 15.48
N GLN A 78 -5.33 -6.34 16.66
CA GLN A 78 -6.29 -6.46 17.76
C GLN A 78 -7.69 -5.96 17.37
N ILE A 79 -7.77 -4.82 16.68
CA ILE A 79 -9.06 -4.23 16.27
C ILE A 79 -9.72 -5.05 15.15
N SER A 80 -8.93 -5.62 14.24
CA SER A 80 -9.44 -6.32 13.06
C SER A 80 -10.00 -7.71 13.37
N GLY A 81 -9.70 -8.28 14.55
CA GLY A 81 -10.16 -9.62 14.93
C GLY A 81 -9.69 -10.74 13.99
N LEU A 82 -8.57 -10.52 13.30
CA LEU A 82 -8.02 -11.49 12.34
C LEU A 82 -7.65 -12.79 13.04
N LYS A 83 -8.00 -13.92 12.41
CA LYS A 83 -7.61 -15.26 12.86
C LYS A 83 -6.36 -15.72 12.10
N GLY A 84 -5.40 -16.29 12.83
CA GLY A 84 -4.13 -16.76 12.27
C GLY A 84 -3.09 -15.66 12.10
N THR A 85 -2.02 -15.96 11.37
CA THR A 85 -0.92 -15.03 11.13
C THR A 85 -1.33 -14.01 10.07
N PRO A 86 -1.42 -12.70 10.40
CA PRO A 86 -1.81 -11.68 9.45
C PRO A 86 -0.70 -11.43 8.43
N ARG A 87 -1.08 -11.06 7.20
CA ARG A 87 -0.13 -10.65 6.15
C ARG A 87 -0.04 -9.14 6.06
N VAL A 88 1.16 -8.62 6.17
CA VAL A 88 1.47 -7.19 6.13
C VAL A 88 2.31 -6.89 4.89
N ALA A 89 1.78 -6.08 3.98
CA ALA A 89 2.57 -5.50 2.91
C ALA A 89 3.30 -4.25 3.39
N LEU A 90 4.61 -4.21 3.20
CA LEU A 90 5.49 -3.14 3.66
C LEU A 90 5.99 -2.32 2.47
N ILE A 91 5.72 -1.01 2.49
CA ILE A 91 6.12 -0.06 1.46
C ILE A 91 6.88 1.08 2.11
N SER A 92 8.03 1.44 1.54
CA SER A 92 8.78 2.62 1.96
C SER A 92 9.61 3.19 0.82
N ASP A 93 9.77 4.50 0.82
CA ASP A 93 10.73 5.22 -0.01
C ASP A 93 12.20 4.96 0.37
N THR A 94 12.44 4.23 1.47
CA THR A 94 13.77 3.99 2.04
C THR A 94 14.05 2.48 2.13
N PRO A 95 14.69 1.85 1.13
CA PRO A 95 14.86 0.40 1.04
C PRO A 95 15.57 -0.25 2.22
N SER A 96 16.54 0.44 2.84
CA SER A 96 17.22 -0.05 4.02
C SER A 96 16.30 -0.18 5.23
N PHE A 97 15.32 0.72 5.35
CA PHE A 97 14.32 0.70 6.41
C PHE A 97 13.36 -0.48 6.26
N VAL A 98 13.04 -0.87 5.02
CA VAL A 98 12.21 -2.04 4.72
C VAL A 98 12.80 -3.31 5.33
N LYS A 99 14.13 -3.49 5.25
CA LYS A 99 14.80 -4.69 5.79
C LYS A 99 14.70 -4.78 7.31
N GLU A 100 14.93 -3.67 8.00
CA GLU A 100 14.85 -3.57 9.46
C GLU A 100 13.41 -3.81 9.94
N MET A 101 12.45 -3.09 9.37
CA MET A 101 11.02 -3.26 9.67
C MET A 101 10.52 -4.69 9.41
N LYS A 102 10.98 -5.32 8.31
CA LYS A 102 10.61 -6.70 7.99
C LYS A 102 10.98 -7.64 9.12
N GLN A 103 12.18 -7.52 9.70
CA GLN A 103 12.62 -8.39 10.78
C GLN A 103 11.69 -8.26 11.99
N GLU A 104 11.39 -7.04 12.41
CA GLU A 104 10.51 -6.78 13.58
C GLU A 104 9.07 -7.25 13.36
N ILE A 105 8.49 -7.00 12.18
CA ILE A 105 7.11 -7.41 11.88
C ILE A 105 7.01 -8.93 11.71
N SER A 106 8.07 -9.58 11.22
CA SER A 106 8.09 -11.04 11.01
C SER A 106 7.95 -11.85 12.30
N GLU A 107 8.11 -11.22 13.47
CA GLU A 107 7.88 -11.85 14.77
C GLU A 107 6.40 -12.20 15.01
N PHE A 108 5.47 -11.51 14.35
CA PHE A 108 4.02 -11.67 14.61
C PHE A 108 3.15 -11.63 13.34
N ALA A 109 3.73 -11.43 12.16
CA ALA A 109 3.01 -11.33 10.89
C ALA A 109 3.86 -11.80 9.71
N GLU A 110 3.21 -12.27 8.63
CA GLU A 110 3.90 -12.55 7.38
C GLU A 110 4.14 -11.25 6.61
N VAL A 111 5.40 -10.95 6.28
CA VAL A 111 5.74 -9.69 5.59
C VAL A 111 5.97 -9.91 4.10
N THR A 112 5.26 -9.14 3.27
CA THR A 112 5.51 -9.02 1.83
C THR A 112 5.98 -7.61 1.50
N TYR A 113 6.89 -7.49 0.53
CA TYR A 113 7.31 -6.20 -0.03
C TYR A 113 7.81 -6.44 -1.46
N PHE A 114 7.75 -5.41 -2.30
CA PHE A 114 8.27 -5.53 -3.65
C PHE A 114 9.79 -5.28 -3.67
N ASP A 115 10.56 -6.33 -3.95
CA ASP A 115 11.98 -6.20 -4.26
C ASP A 115 12.18 -6.10 -5.77
N TYR A 116 12.24 -4.87 -6.28
CA TYR A 116 12.46 -4.62 -7.70
C TYR A 116 13.70 -5.31 -8.25
N LYS A 117 14.80 -5.37 -7.48
CA LYS A 117 16.04 -6.00 -7.97
C LYS A 117 15.89 -7.50 -8.12
N SER A 118 15.21 -8.14 -7.18
CA SER A 118 14.92 -9.56 -7.25
C SER A 118 13.93 -9.87 -8.37
N PHE A 119 12.89 -9.04 -8.55
CA PHE A 119 11.95 -9.16 -9.66
C PHE A 119 12.64 -9.01 -11.03
N ALA A 120 13.44 -7.95 -11.22
CA ALA A 120 14.13 -7.71 -12.49
C ALA A 120 15.04 -8.89 -12.88
N LYS A 121 15.74 -9.47 -11.90
CA LYS A 121 16.55 -10.69 -12.09
C LYS A 121 15.72 -11.92 -12.44
N SER A 122 14.54 -12.09 -11.86
CA SER A 122 13.68 -13.26 -12.14
C SER A 122 13.10 -13.26 -13.56
N PHE A 123 13.08 -12.13 -14.25
CA PHE A 123 12.48 -11.96 -15.57
C PHE A 123 13.48 -11.47 -16.62
N ASP A 124 14.78 -11.55 -16.35
CA ASP A 124 15.88 -11.07 -17.22
C ASP A 124 15.62 -9.67 -17.78
N LEU A 125 14.98 -8.81 -16.97
CA LEU A 125 14.75 -7.42 -17.34
C LEU A 125 16.08 -6.70 -17.19
N GLU A 126 16.70 -6.34 -18.32
CA GLU A 126 17.94 -5.58 -18.30
C GLU A 126 17.76 -4.33 -17.44
N MET A 127 18.68 -4.13 -16.50
CA MET A 127 18.82 -2.87 -15.75
C MET A 127 19.41 -1.76 -16.64
N ASN A 128 19.27 -1.85 -17.96
CA ASN A 128 19.80 -0.92 -18.95
C ASN A 128 18.77 0.19 -19.22
N GLY A 129 18.30 0.84 -18.16
CA GLY A 129 17.73 2.16 -18.28
C GLY A 129 18.89 3.16 -18.36
N THR A 130 19.16 3.71 -19.53
CA THR A 130 20.00 4.91 -19.72
C THR A 130 19.49 6.12 -18.92
N ASP A 131 18.30 6.02 -18.32
CA ASP A 131 17.77 6.96 -17.35
C ASP A 131 18.56 6.86 -16.04
N LYS A 132 19.67 7.60 -15.95
CA LYS A 132 20.23 7.98 -14.66
C LYS A 132 19.07 8.55 -13.81
N PRO A 133 18.81 8.02 -12.60
CA PRO A 133 17.78 8.59 -11.75
C PRO A 133 18.15 10.06 -11.49
N LEU A 134 17.33 10.98 -11.98
CA LEU A 134 17.51 12.41 -11.71
C LEU A 134 17.62 12.59 -10.19
N GLU A 135 18.69 13.22 -9.69
CA GLU A 135 19.02 13.25 -8.26
C GLU A 135 17.89 13.78 -7.37
N PHE A 136 17.05 14.67 -7.87
CA PHE A 136 15.89 15.15 -7.11
C PHE A 136 14.84 14.05 -6.90
N ARG A 137 14.68 13.14 -7.86
CA ARG A 137 13.67 12.07 -7.83
C ARG A 137 14.07 10.93 -6.91
N SER A 138 15.37 10.69 -6.73
CA SER A 138 15.85 9.67 -5.79
C SER A 138 15.56 10.05 -4.33
N ARG A 139 15.52 11.35 -4.00
CA ARG A 139 15.07 11.84 -2.69
C ARG A 139 13.57 11.60 -2.47
N ASP A 140 12.78 11.67 -3.53
CA ASP A 140 11.32 11.57 -3.43
C ASP A 140 10.77 10.15 -3.57
N TRP A 141 11.46 9.23 -4.25
CA TRP A 141 10.91 7.90 -4.54
C TRP A 141 11.90 6.75 -4.29
N GLY A 142 13.08 7.08 -3.76
CA GLY A 142 14.18 6.12 -3.63
C GLY A 142 14.87 5.85 -4.97
N SER A 143 15.80 4.90 -4.97
CA SER A 143 16.62 4.57 -6.16
C SER A 143 15.96 3.60 -7.14
N ALA A 144 14.75 3.13 -6.85
CA ALA A 144 14.00 2.23 -7.73
C ALA A 144 13.38 2.99 -8.91
N PRO A 145 13.16 2.34 -10.07
CA PRO A 145 12.45 2.97 -11.18
C PRO A 145 11.00 3.27 -10.81
N ARG A 146 10.39 4.24 -11.51
CA ARG A 146 9.00 4.68 -11.29
C ARG A 146 7.98 3.54 -11.34
N CYS A 147 8.24 2.51 -12.15
CA CYS A 147 7.36 1.34 -12.21
C CYS A 147 7.23 0.63 -10.85
N ALA A 148 8.26 0.65 -10.01
CA ALA A 148 8.19 0.05 -8.67
C ALA A 148 7.15 0.73 -7.77
N ALA A 149 7.04 2.06 -7.84
CA ALA A 149 6.02 2.80 -7.09
C ALA A 149 4.59 2.44 -7.55
N PHE A 150 4.38 2.09 -8.82
CA PHE A 150 3.09 1.58 -9.27
C PHE A 150 2.82 0.16 -8.75
N VAL A 151 3.84 -0.71 -8.72
CA VAL A 151 3.71 -2.05 -8.14
C VAL A 151 3.35 -1.97 -6.66
N ASP A 152 4.08 -1.16 -5.89
CA ASP A 152 3.77 -0.89 -4.48
C ASP A 152 2.34 -0.36 -4.31
N PHE A 153 1.92 0.57 -5.16
CA PHE A 153 0.60 1.19 -5.09
C PHE A 153 -0.51 0.15 -5.26
N PHE A 154 -0.43 -0.67 -6.31
CA PHE A 154 -1.44 -1.69 -6.60
C PHE A 154 -1.38 -2.88 -5.63
N LEU A 155 -0.18 -3.27 -5.18
CA LEU A 155 -0.02 -4.27 -4.12
C LEU A 155 -0.73 -3.82 -2.85
N ALA A 156 -0.47 -2.60 -2.38
CA ALA A 156 -1.11 -2.11 -1.17
C ALA A 156 -2.59 -1.77 -1.35
N SER A 157 -3.01 -1.35 -2.53
CA SER A 157 -4.42 -1.11 -2.82
C SER A 157 -5.26 -2.40 -2.88
N SER A 158 -4.63 -3.56 -2.75
CA SER A 158 -5.30 -4.84 -2.56
C SER A 158 -5.49 -5.24 -1.08
N ALA A 159 -5.11 -4.37 -0.14
CA ALA A 159 -5.28 -4.60 1.30
C ALA A 159 -6.75 -4.85 1.66
N ARG A 160 -6.98 -5.82 2.56
CA ARG A 160 -8.33 -6.22 2.95
C ARG A 160 -8.92 -5.38 4.07
N HIS A 161 -8.11 -4.96 5.04
CA HIS A 161 -8.67 -4.38 6.28
C HIS A 161 -8.13 -3.01 6.60
N THR A 162 -6.81 -2.82 6.53
CA THR A 162 -6.17 -1.64 7.10
C THR A 162 -5.01 -1.13 6.27
N VAL A 163 -4.93 0.20 6.13
CA VAL A 163 -3.70 0.90 5.72
C VAL A 163 -3.18 1.73 6.88
N ILE A 164 -1.90 1.56 7.18
CA ILE A 164 -1.18 2.27 8.22
C ILE A 164 -0.14 3.15 7.54
N THR A 165 -0.09 4.43 7.89
CA THR A 165 0.96 5.33 7.43
C THR A 165 1.84 5.78 8.59
N GLY A 166 3.15 5.76 8.38
CA GLY A 166 4.12 6.42 9.24
C GLY A 166 5.09 7.27 8.44
N ALA A 167 5.80 8.15 9.14
CA ALA A 167 6.77 9.03 8.54
C ALA A 167 7.82 9.47 9.57
N HIS A 168 9.00 9.87 9.09
CA HIS A 168 10.05 10.44 9.95
C HIS A 168 9.65 11.82 10.53
N ARG A 169 8.79 12.57 9.84
CA ARG A 169 8.21 13.87 10.28
C ARG A 169 6.71 13.84 10.07
N ARG A 170 5.98 14.77 10.71
CA ARG A 170 4.55 15.03 10.42
C ARG A 170 4.37 15.49 8.98
N VAL A 171 4.21 14.53 8.09
CA VAL A 171 3.96 14.73 6.67
C VAL A 171 2.78 13.85 6.30
N GLY A 172 1.70 14.48 5.82
CA GLY A 172 0.60 13.74 5.21
C GLY A 172 1.10 13.07 3.93
N THR A 173 0.88 11.77 3.79
CA THR A 173 1.31 11.02 2.62
C THR A 173 0.11 10.85 1.68
N THR A 174 -0.01 11.72 0.67
CA THR A 174 -1.06 11.60 -0.35
C THR A 174 -1.09 10.21 -0.95
N TYR A 175 0.10 9.60 -1.13
CA TYR A 175 0.25 8.23 -1.59
C TYR A 175 -0.50 7.21 -0.71
N ALA A 176 -0.36 7.26 0.62
CA ALA A 176 -1.08 6.34 1.51
C ALA A 176 -2.58 6.61 1.56
N GLN A 177 -3.00 7.87 1.44
CA GLN A 177 -4.41 8.24 1.36
C GLN A 177 -5.07 7.67 0.10
N LEU A 178 -4.38 7.75 -1.05
CA LEU A 178 -4.85 7.17 -2.31
C LEU A 178 -4.90 5.64 -2.25
N ILE A 179 -3.90 5.00 -1.66
CA ILE A 179 -3.92 3.55 -1.39
C ILE A 179 -5.15 3.19 -0.55
N ALA A 180 -5.36 3.86 0.58
CA ALA A 180 -6.46 3.57 1.49
C ALA A 180 -7.83 3.76 0.82
N ALA A 181 -7.98 4.83 0.04
CA ALA A 181 -9.18 5.11 -0.74
C ALA A 181 -9.47 3.97 -1.74
N LEU A 182 -8.47 3.56 -2.53
CA LEU A 182 -8.63 2.49 -3.52
C LEU A 182 -8.84 1.12 -2.87
N ALA A 183 -8.11 0.80 -1.79
CA ALA A 183 -8.28 -0.45 -1.04
C ALA A 183 -9.69 -0.59 -0.47
N ALA A 184 -10.22 0.46 0.14
CA ALA A 184 -11.59 0.46 0.65
C ALA A 184 -12.62 0.22 -0.48
N ALA A 185 -12.44 0.84 -1.64
CA ALA A 185 -13.31 0.65 -2.81
C ALA A 185 -13.22 -0.75 -3.42
N ASN A 186 -12.01 -1.30 -3.54
CA ASN A 186 -11.79 -2.67 -4.02
C ASN A 186 -12.44 -3.68 -3.09
N ARG A 187 -12.25 -3.51 -1.78
CA ARG A 187 -12.84 -4.38 -0.78
C ARG A 187 -14.36 -4.35 -0.82
N HIS A 188 -14.97 -3.16 -0.89
CA HIS A 188 -16.43 -3.03 -0.89
C HIS A 188 -17.12 -3.80 -2.04
N VAL A 189 -16.44 -3.98 -3.17
CA VAL A 189 -16.97 -4.79 -4.28
C VAL A 189 -16.87 -6.29 -4.03
N HIS A 190 -15.82 -6.75 -3.35
CA HIS A 190 -15.66 -8.16 -3.02
C HIS A 190 -16.44 -8.57 -1.77
N GLU A 191 -16.54 -7.67 -0.79
CA GLU A 191 -17.19 -7.84 0.50
C GLU A 191 -18.03 -6.59 0.82
N PRO A 192 -19.26 -6.49 0.30
CA PRO A 192 -20.15 -5.36 0.60
C PRO A 192 -20.67 -5.40 2.04
N SER A 193 -20.37 -6.47 2.81
CA SER A 193 -20.67 -6.52 4.25
C SER A 193 -20.07 -5.29 4.92
N GLY A 194 -20.87 -4.52 5.64
CA GLY A 194 -20.52 -3.19 6.20
C GLY A 194 -19.40 -3.16 7.25
N ALA A 195 -18.47 -4.11 7.25
CA ALA A 195 -17.24 -4.03 8.00
C ALA A 195 -16.38 -2.88 7.47
N ASN A 196 -15.99 -1.96 8.35
CA ASN A 196 -15.26 -0.76 7.97
C ASN A 196 -13.81 -1.08 7.54
N PHE A 197 -13.34 -0.41 6.49
CA PHE A 197 -11.91 -0.35 6.15
C PHE A 197 -11.26 0.72 7.04
N THR A 198 -10.10 0.43 7.61
CA THR A 198 -9.45 1.31 8.58
C THR A 198 -8.22 2.00 7.99
N PHE A 199 -8.08 3.30 8.24
CA PHE A 199 -6.86 4.05 7.95
C PHE A 199 -6.26 4.57 9.27
N LEU A 200 -5.03 4.17 9.58
CA LEU A 200 -4.33 4.56 10.80
C LEU A 200 -3.07 5.36 10.47
N SER A 201 -2.73 6.30 11.35
CA SER A 201 -1.45 7.00 11.30
C SER A 201 -0.63 6.69 12.54
N SER A 202 0.62 6.30 12.36
CA SER A 202 1.61 6.14 13.45
C SER A 202 2.41 7.42 13.72
N ILE A 203 2.05 8.53 13.05
CA ILE A 203 2.73 9.81 13.18
C ILE A 203 2.24 10.49 14.47
N HIS A 204 3.17 10.71 15.40
CA HIS A 204 2.92 11.41 16.66
C HIS A 204 3.14 12.91 16.59
#